data_AF-A0A8D2IGS9-F1
#
_entry.id   AF-A0A8D2IGS9-F1
#
_cell.length_a   1.000
_cell.length_b   1.000
_cell.length_c   1.000
_cell.angle_alpha   90.00
_cell.angle_beta   90.00
_cell.angle_gamma   90.00
#
_symmetry.space_group_name_H-M   'P 1'
#
loop_
_entity.id
_entity.type
_entity.pdbx_description
1 polymer ?
#
loop_
_entity_poly.entity_id
_entity_poly.type
_entity_poly.pdbx_seq_one_letter_code
_entity_poly.pdbx_strand_id
1 'polypeptide(L)'
;AGDVAQVVVPVDRAEEGLRTAAEELAAQKREQRLRKFRELHLKRNEARKLNHQEVVEEDKRLKLPANWEAKKARLEWELQEEEKKKECAARGEDYEKVKLLEISAEDAERWERKKKRKNPDLGFSDYAAAQLRQYHRLTKQIKPDMETYERLREKHGEEFFPTSNSLLHGTHVPSTEEIDRMVLDLEKHLERGVAPRAERLWRPADPGRPPWQLRGRLLLLLNKFMTSAWFNFRIDVSRLND
;
A
#
# COMPACT_ATOMS: atom_id res chain seq x y z
N ALA A 1 83.73 7.74 82.67
CA ALA A 1 82.53 8.56 82.88
C ALA A 1 82.22 9.25 81.57
N GLY A 2 81.09 9.08 80.91
CA GLY A 2 79.89 8.30 81.16
C GLY A 2 79.02 8.43 79.90
N ASP A 3 78.22 7.41 79.62
CA ASP A 3 77.17 7.40 78.60
C ASP A 3 76.22 8.58 78.72
N VAL A 4 75.75 9.11 77.58
CA VAL A 4 74.37 9.58 77.45
C VAL A 4 73.86 9.18 76.05
N ALA A 5 73.20 8.03 75.99
CA ALA A 5 72.34 7.66 74.87
C ALA A 5 71.06 8.50 74.93
N GLN A 6 70.80 9.30 73.89
CA GLN A 6 69.48 9.88 73.65
C GLN A 6 68.68 8.95 72.73
N VAL A 7 67.61 8.41 73.30
CA VAL A 7 66.59 7.59 72.66
C VAL A 7 65.74 8.50 71.76
N VAL A 8 65.83 8.32 70.44
CA VAL A 8 64.91 8.93 69.47
C VAL A 8 63.73 7.96 69.30
N VAL A 9 62.56 8.40 69.74
CA VAL A 9 61.29 7.67 69.59
C VAL A 9 60.83 7.75 68.12
N PRO A 10 60.46 6.65 67.46
CA PRO A 10 60.09 6.65 66.05
C PRO A 10 58.60 6.96 65.90
N VAL A 11 58.23 8.21 65.59
CA VAL A 11 56.83 8.59 65.31
C VAL A 11 56.61 8.96 63.83
N ASP A 12 57.66 9.19 63.05
CA ASP A 12 57.52 9.75 61.69
C ASP A 12 57.18 8.74 60.58
N ARG A 13 57.24 7.43 60.86
CA ARG A 13 57.09 6.38 59.82
C ARG A 13 55.64 6.07 59.45
N ALA A 14 54.69 6.37 60.33
CA ALA A 14 53.27 6.09 60.12
C ALA A 14 52.56 7.18 59.28
N GLU A 15 53.00 8.44 59.39
CA GLU A 15 52.42 9.55 58.63
C GLU A 15 52.91 9.60 57.17
N GLU A 16 54.15 9.19 56.90
CA GLU A 16 54.66 9.06 55.53
C GLU A 16 53.97 7.92 54.75
N GLY A 17 53.65 6.81 55.40
CA GLY A 17 52.91 5.70 54.79
C GLY A 17 51.46 6.04 54.42
N LEU A 18 50.80 6.92 55.17
CA LEU A 18 49.46 7.41 54.82
C LEU A 18 49.50 8.37 53.63
N ARG A 19 50.56 9.19 53.51
CA ARG A 19 50.74 10.14 52.41
C ARG A 19 51.02 9.42 51.09
N THR A 20 51.88 8.40 51.08
CA THR A 20 52.15 7.60 49.88
C THR A 20 50.94 6.77 49.44
N ALA A 21 50.18 6.18 50.38
CA ALA A 21 48.94 5.48 50.07
C ALA A 21 47.85 6.42 49.50
N ALA A 22 47.77 7.66 49.99
CA ALA A 22 46.86 8.67 49.44
C ALA A 22 47.26 9.13 48.02
N GLU A 23 48.57 9.26 47.76
CA GLU A 23 49.11 9.58 46.43
C GLU A 23 48.90 8.43 45.43
N GLU A 24 49.09 7.18 45.85
CA GLU A 24 48.80 6.00 45.03
C GLU A 24 47.31 5.89 44.71
N LEU A 25 46.42 6.13 45.68
CA LEU A 25 44.97 6.20 45.44
C LEU A 25 44.59 7.35 44.49
N ALA A 26 45.27 8.50 44.58
CA ALA A 26 45.07 9.62 43.67
C ALA A 26 45.57 9.29 42.24
N ALA A 27 46.70 8.58 42.12
CA ALA A 27 47.25 8.08 40.86
C ALA A 27 46.33 7.03 40.21
N GLN A 28 45.82 6.07 40.99
CA GLN A 28 44.84 5.07 40.54
C GLN A 28 43.54 5.73 40.07
N LYS A 29 43.03 6.73 40.81
CA LYS A 29 41.86 7.52 40.38
C LYS A 29 42.13 8.30 39.09
N ARG A 30 43.36 8.83 38.91
CA ARG A 30 43.76 9.52 37.67
C ARG A 30 43.83 8.55 36.49
N GLU A 31 44.34 7.35 36.71
CA GLU A 31 44.39 6.30 35.70
C GLU A 31 42.99 5.81 35.31
N GLN A 32 42.10 5.58 36.27
CA GLN A 32 40.70 5.22 36.02
C GLN A 32 39.96 6.31 35.21
N ARG A 33 40.22 7.59 35.49
CA ARG A 33 39.68 8.71 34.68
C ARG A 33 40.21 8.68 33.25
N LEU A 34 41.49 8.38 33.05
CA LEU A 34 42.10 8.26 31.71
C LEU A 34 41.57 7.04 30.94
N ARG A 35 41.39 5.89 31.61
CA ARG A 35 40.77 4.69 31.01
C ARG A 35 39.33 4.97 30.58
N LYS A 36 38.52 5.57 31.47
CA LYS A 36 37.15 5.99 31.17
C LYS A 36 37.09 7.01 30.01
N PHE A 37 38.04 7.94 29.95
CA PHE A 37 38.14 8.90 28.86
C PHE A 37 38.44 8.22 27.50
N ARG A 38 39.36 7.26 27.47
CA ARG A 38 39.64 6.46 26.27
C ARG A 38 38.43 5.64 25.82
N GLU A 39 37.74 5.01 26.75
CA GLU A 39 36.50 4.28 26.47
C GLU A 39 35.40 5.19 25.91
N LEU A 40 35.21 6.38 26.47
CA LEU A 40 34.26 7.35 25.95
C LEU A 40 34.63 7.84 24.54
N HIS A 41 35.93 8.01 24.26
CA HIS A 41 36.41 8.33 22.93
C HIS A 41 36.14 7.22 21.92
N LEU A 42 36.35 5.96 22.30
CA LEU A 42 36.03 4.80 21.46
C LEU A 42 34.52 4.73 21.19
N LYS A 43 33.70 4.81 22.23
CA LYS A 43 32.23 4.82 22.11
C LYS A 43 31.71 5.97 21.24
N ARG A 44 32.30 7.17 21.35
CA ARG A 44 31.96 8.31 20.49
C ARG A 44 32.32 8.04 19.03
N ASN A 45 33.46 7.41 18.78
CA ASN A 45 33.90 7.08 17.43
C ASN A 45 33.07 5.94 16.82
N GLU A 46 32.69 4.94 17.62
CA GLU A 46 31.76 3.87 17.26
C GLU A 46 30.39 4.45 16.91
N ALA A 47 29.82 5.28 17.77
CA ALA A 47 28.53 5.94 17.52
C ALA A 47 28.55 6.79 16.24
N ARG A 48 29.62 7.54 15.97
CA ARG A 48 29.76 8.30 14.72
C ARG A 48 29.77 7.41 13.49
N LYS A 49 30.45 6.26 13.55
CA LYS A 49 30.52 5.30 12.44
C LYS A 49 29.18 4.62 12.21
N LEU A 50 28.52 4.17 13.28
CA LEU A 50 27.21 3.52 13.23
C LEU A 50 26.15 4.48 12.69
N ASN A 51 26.07 5.71 13.22
CA ASN A 51 25.13 6.71 12.71
C ASN A 51 25.37 7.03 11.23
N HIS A 52 26.63 7.10 10.79
CA HIS A 52 26.93 7.32 9.38
C HIS A 52 26.51 6.13 8.50
N GLN A 53 26.73 4.91 8.97
CA GLN A 53 26.29 3.69 8.28
C GLN A 53 24.77 3.65 8.15
N GLU A 54 24.04 3.94 9.23
CA GLU A 54 22.57 3.97 9.24
C GLU A 54 22.02 5.01 8.26
N VAL A 55 22.53 6.25 8.29
CA VAL A 55 22.10 7.30 7.34
C VAL A 55 22.35 6.90 5.88
N VAL A 56 23.49 6.26 5.61
CA VAL A 56 23.81 5.77 4.26
C VAL A 56 22.91 4.60 3.85
N GLU A 57 22.54 3.71 4.78
CA GLU A 57 21.61 2.61 4.51
C GLU A 57 20.19 3.11 4.27
N GLU A 58 19.74 4.12 5.01
CA GLU A 58 18.45 4.78 4.79
C GLU A 58 18.40 5.47 3.42
N ASP A 59 19.45 6.21 3.03
CA ASP A 59 19.53 6.84 1.71
C ASP A 59 19.53 5.78 0.58
N LYS A 60 20.24 4.67 0.77
CA LYS A 60 20.17 3.52 -0.14
C LYS A 60 18.76 2.94 -0.24
N ARG A 61 18.03 2.81 0.86
CA ARG A 61 16.63 2.33 0.86
C ARG A 61 15.70 3.30 0.14
N LEU A 62 15.86 4.60 0.37
CA LEU A 62 15.07 5.65 -0.30
C LEU A 62 15.37 5.74 -1.79
N LYS A 63 16.63 5.50 -2.19
CA LYS A 63 17.04 5.52 -3.61
C LYS A 63 16.59 4.28 -4.38
N LEU A 64 16.30 3.18 -3.68
CA LEU A 64 15.78 1.98 -4.32
C LEU A 64 14.36 2.21 -4.84
N PRO A 65 14.04 1.74 -6.06
CA PRO A 65 12.67 1.76 -6.55
C PRO A 65 11.75 0.96 -5.61
N ALA A 66 10.53 1.45 -5.36
CA ALA A 66 9.54 0.75 -4.52
C ALA A 66 9.25 -0.70 -4.97
N ASN A 67 9.50 -1.02 -6.24
CA ASN A 67 9.31 -2.36 -6.80
C ASN A 67 10.54 -3.27 -6.66
N TRP A 68 11.64 -2.81 -6.05
CA TRP A 68 12.90 -3.54 -5.97
C TRP A 68 12.79 -4.84 -5.18
N GLU A 69 12.13 -4.80 -4.02
CA GLU A 69 11.94 -5.98 -3.18
C GLU A 69 11.08 -7.04 -3.88
N ALA A 70 10.02 -6.61 -4.56
CA ALA A 70 9.18 -7.50 -5.39
C ALA A 70 9.98 -8.11 -6.54
N LYS A 71 10.88 -7.34 -7.17
CA LYS A 71 11.78 -7.84 -8.22
C LYS A 71 12.79 -8.84 -7.67
N LYS A 72 13.36 -8.57 -6.49
CA LYS A 72 14.29 -9.47 -5.79
C LYS A 72 13.61 -10.79 -5.42
N ALA A 73 12.44 -10.72 -4.80
CA ALA A 73 11.66 -11.90 -4.44
C ALA A 73 11.28 -12.75 -5.66
N ARG A 74 10.95 -12.11 -6.79
CA ARG A 74 10.72 -12.83 -8.06
C ARG A 74 11.97 -13.55 -8.55
N LEU A 75 13.13 -12.88 -8.52
CA LEU A 75 14.40 -13.45 -8.95
C LEU A 75 14.86 -14.60 -8.03
N GLU A 76 14.67 -14.45 -6.72
CA GLU A 76 14.95 -15.50 -5.73
C GLU A 76 14.05 -16.72 -5.97
N TRP A 77 12.77 -16.51 -6.25
CA TRP A 77 11.84 -17.58 -6.58
C TRP A 77 12.22 -18.31 -7.89
N GLU A 78 12.62 -17.57 -8.92
CA GLU A 78 13.08 -18.13 -10.19
C GLU A 78 14.37 -18.95 -10.01
N LEU A 79 15.31 -18.44 -9.20
CA LEU A 79 16.54 -19.13 -8.86
C LEU A 79 16.25 -20.44 -8.11
N GLN A 80 15.34 -20.42 -7.13
CA GLN A 80 14.91 -21.63 -6.42
C GLN A 80 14.21 -22.65 -7.34
N GLU A 81 13.37 -22.21 -8.30
CA GLU A 81 12.79 -23.14 -9.28
C GLU A 81 13.87 -23.79 -10.15
N GLU A 82 14.87 -23.02 -10.60
CA GLU A 82 15.98 -23.53 -11.40
C GLU A 82 16.90 -24.48 -10.62
N GLU A 83 17.16 -24.20 -9.33
CA GLU A 83 17.89 -25.12 -8.45
C GLU A 83 17.15 -26.44 -8.29
N LYS A 84 15.84 -26.40 -7.98
CA LYS A 84 15.03 -27.62 -7.87
C LYS A 84 14.98 -28.41 -9.18
N LYS A 85 14.91 -27.73 -10.34
CA LYS A 85 14.99 -28.41 -11.65
C LYS A 85 16.33 -29.11 -11.84
N LYS A 86 17.44 -28.46 -11.48
CA LYS A 86 18.78 -29.05 -11.56
C LYS A 86 18.95 -30.24 -10.61
N GLU A 87 18.42 -30.16 -9.40
CA GLU A 87 18.42 -31.26 -8.43
C GLU A 87 17.59 -32.46 -8.92
N CYS A 88 16.40 -32.22 -9.47
CA CYS A 88 15.56 -33.26 -10.07
C CYS A 88 16.25 -33.90 -11.28
N ALA A 89 16.88 -33.09 -12.14
CA ALA A 89 17.64 -33.58 -13.29
C ALA A 89 18.87 -34.40 -12.87
N ALA A 90 19.57 -34.00 -11.81
CA ALA A 90 20.69 -34.76 -11.23
C ALA A 90 20.23 -36.09 -10.61
N ARG A 91 19.02 -36.13 -10.04
CA ARG A 91 18.38 -37.34 -9.51
C ARG A 91 17.77 -38.23 -10.62
N GLY A 92 17.58 -37.70 -11.82
CA GLY A 92 16.95 -38.39 -12.95
C GLY A 92 15.42 -38.43 -12.90
N GLU A 93 14.80 -37.52 -12.14
CA GLU A 93 13.35 -37.41 -11.98
C GLU A 93 12.76 -36.24 -12.81
N ASP A 94 11.54 -36.42 -13.32
CA ASP A 94 10.83 -35.34 -14.02
C ASP A 94 10.34 -34.27 -13.03
N TYR A 95 10.84 -33.04 -13.16
CA TYR A 95 10.51 -31.91 -12.29
C TYR A 95 8.99 -31.65 -12.19
N GLU A 96 8.25 -31.82 -13.28
CA GLU A 96 6.79 -31.60 -13.27
C GLU A 96 6.06 -32.60 -12.38
N LYS A 97 6.50 -33.86 -12.32
CA LYS A 97 5.90 -34.89 -11.46
C LYS A 97 6.21 -34.61 -9.99
N VAL A 98 7.45 -34.26 -9.68
CA VAL A 98 7.87 -33.86 -8.32
C VAL A 98 7.10 -32.64 -7.85
N LYS A 99 6.95 -31.63 -8.70
CA LYS A 99 6.18 -30.42 -8.41
C LYS A 99 4.71 -30.72 -8.12
N LEU A 100 4.09 -31.65 -8.85
CA LEU A 100 2.71 -32.08 -8.59
C LEU A 100 2.56 -32.83 -7.27
N LEU A 101 3.59 -33.59 -6.85
CA LEU A 101 3.61 -34.30 -5.57
C LEU A 101 3.81 -33.35 -4.37
N GLU A 102 4.56 -32.25 -4.56
CA GLU A 102 4.76 -31.22 -3.53
C GLU A 102 3.51 -30.38 -3.26
N ILE A 103 2.56 -30.31 -4.19
CA ILE A 103 1.33 -29.52 -4.02
C ILE A 103 0.39 -30.26 -3.05
N SER A 104 0.14 -29.66 -1.89
CA SER A 104 -0.83 -30.18 -0.91
C SER A 104 -2.26 -30.17 -1.46
N ALA A 105 -3.06 -31.14 -1.03
CA ALA A 105 -4.48 -31.22 -1.39
C ALA A 105 -5.25 -29.94 -1.03
N GLU A 106 -4.90 -29.30 0.10
CA GLU A 106 -5.50 -28.01 0.49
C GLU A 106 -5.14 -26.87 -0.46
N ASP A 107 -3.91 -26.84 -0.96
CA ASP A 107 -3.46 -25.80 -1.89
C ASP A 107 -4.11 -25.97 -3.27
N ALA A 108 -4.26 -27.22 -3.71
CA ALA A 108 -5.05 -27.56 -4.89
C ALA A 108 -6.51 -27.13 -4.74
N GLU A 109 -7.16 -27.40 -3.60
CA GLU A 109 -8.55 -26.96 -3.34
C GLU A 109 -8.69 -25.44 -3.33
N ARG A 110 -7.77 -24.73 -2.65
CA ARG A 110 -7.77 -23.25 -2.64
C ARG A 110 -7.59 -22.70 -4.05
N TRP A 111 -6.75 -23.33 -4.88
CA TRP A 111 -6.54 -22.96 -6.28
C TRP A 111 -7.80 -23.18 -7.12
N GLU A 112 -8.47 -24.31 -6.94
CA GLU A 112 -9.74 -24.63 -7.62
C GLU A 112 -10.89 -23.69 -7.19
N ARG A 113 -10.98 -23.31 -5.91
CA ARG A 113 -11.94 -22.29 -5.44
C ARG A 113 -11.68 -20.92 -6.08
N LYS A 114 -10.41 -20.54 -6.24
CA LYS A 114 -10.02 -19.29 -6.95
C LYS A 114 -10.37 -19.34 -8.44
N LYS A 115 -10.23 -20.50 -9.11
CA LYS A 115 -10.65 -20.69 -10.50
C LYS A 115 -12.18 -20.62 -10.66
N LYS A 116 -12.93 -21.26 -9.78
CA LYS A 116 -14.41 -21.30 -9.81
C LYS A 116 -15.07 -19.92 -9.67
N ARG A 117 -14.38 -18.93 -9.13
CA ARG A 117 -14.91 -17.55 -8.95
C ARG A 117 -14.71 -16.64 -10.16
N LYS A 118 -14.43 -17.18 -11.35
CA LYS A 118 -14.32 -16.40 -12.60
C LYS A 118 -15.63 -16.51 -13.38
N ASN A 119 -16.26 -15.38 -13.67
CA ASN A 119 -17.35 -15.27 -14.64
C ASN A 119 -16.78 -14.67 -15.94
N PRO A 120 -16.17 -15.48 -16.82
CA PRO A 120 -15.62 -14.99 -18.08
C PRO A 120 -16.74 -14.48 -19.00
N ASP A 121 -16.52 -13.35 -19.67
CA ASP A 121 -17.47 -12.86 -20.68
C ASP A 121 -17.32 -13.71 -21.94
N LEU A 122 -18.35 -14.48 -22.26
CA LEU A 122 -18.40 -15.36 -23.44
C LEU A 122 -18.59 -14.58 -24.75
N GLY A 123 -18.65 -13.24 -24.69
CA GLY A 123 -18.88 -12.35 -25.82
C GLY A 123 -20.33 -11.85 -25.90
N PHE A 124 -20.57 -10.95 -26.86
CA PHE A 124 -21.91 -10.45 -27.15
C PHE A 124 -22.69 -11.49 -27.96
N SER A 125 -23.76 -12.03 -27.38
CA SER A 125 -24.67 -12.98 -28.04
C SER A 125 -26.01 -12.33 -28.36
N ASP A 126 -26.71 -11.84 -27.34
CA ASP A 126 -28.00 -11.17 -27.44
C ASP A 126 -28.10 -10.02 -26.43
N TYR A 127 -28.93 -9.01 -26.75
CA TYR A 127 -29.20 -7.87 -25.88
C TYR A 127 -29.86 -8.29 -24.58
N ALA A 128 -30.79 -9.26 -24.59
CA ALA A 128 -31.42 -9.73 -23.37
C ALA A 128 -30.42 -10.45 -22.45
N ALA A 129 -29.54 -11.28 -23.02
CA ALA A 129 -28.48 -11.95 -22.28
C ALA A 129 -27.45 -10.97 -21.70
N ALA A 130 -27.09 -9.91 -22.43
CA ALA A 130 -26.22 -8.85 -21.95
C ALA A 130 -26.87 -8.05 -20.80
N GLN A 131 -28.15 -7.71 -20.95
CA GLN A 131 -28.93 -7.02 -19.93
C GLN A 131 -29.05 -7.87 -18.66
N LEU A 132 -29.29 -9.17 -18.78
CA LEU A 132 -29.38 -10.09 -17.64
C LEU A 132 -28.04 -10.15 -16.87
N ARG A 133 -26.91 -10.19 -17.57
CA ARG A 133 -25.57 -10.15 -16.94
C ARG A 133 -25.32 -8.83 -16.22
N GLN A 134 -25.72 -7.71 -16.83
CA GLN A 134 -25.67 -6.40 -16.19
C GLN A 134 -26.53 -6.37 -14.93
N TYR A 135 -27.78 -6.82 -15.03
CA TYR A 135 -28.72 -6.88 -13.91
C TYR A 135 -28.17 -7.71 -12.74
N HIS A 136 -27.67 -8.93 -13.00
CA HIS A 136 -27.05 -9.77 -11.97
C HIS A 136 -25.83 -9.13 -11.31
N ARG A 137 -25.06 -8.30 -12.05
CA ARG A 137 -23.94 -7.57 -11.47
C ARG A 137 -24.42 -6.44 -10.57
N LEU A 138 -25.43 -5.68 -11.01
CA LEU A 138 -25.99 -4.57 -10.25
C LEU A 138 -26.67 -5.07 -8.97
N THR A 139 -27.48 -6.13 -9.05
CA THR A 139 -28.15 -6.72 -7.88
C THR A 139 -27.19 -7.26 -6.83
N LYS A 140 -26.02 -7.78 -7.24
CA LYS A 140 -24.96 -8.20 -6.30
C LYS A 140 -24.23 -7.03 -5.64
N GLN A 141 -24.25 -5.85 -6.24
CA GLN A 141 -23.56 -4.65 -5.73
C GLN A 141 -24.45 -3.84 -4.77
N ILE A 142 -25.77 -3.89 -4.97
CA ILE A 142 -26.74 -3.22 -4.10
C ILE A 142 -26.65 -3.84 -2.69
N LYS A 143 -26.45 -2.99 -1.69
CA LYS A 143 -26.48 -3.35 -0.26
C LYS A 143 -27.69 -2.67 0.37
N PRO A 144 -28.74 -3.42 0.73
CA PRO A 144 -29.92 -2.86 1.39
C PRO A 144 -29.58 -2.40 2.82
N ASP A 145 -30.09 -1.23 3.21
CA ASP A 145 -30.05 -0.77 4.59
C ASP A 145 -31.22 -1.39 5.38
N MET A 146 -30.90 -2.24 6.35
CA MET A 146 -31.94 -2.97 7.10
C MET A 146 -32.75 -2.07 8.04
N GLU A 147 -32.13 -1.04 8.62
CA GLU A 147 -32.81 -0.11 9.54
C GLU A 147 -33.90 0.71 8.84
N THR A 148 -33.63 1.19 7.61
CA THR A 148 -34.61 1.95 6.84
C THR A 148 -35.75 1.04 6.38
N TYR A 149 -35.44 -0.20 6.01
CA TYR A 149 -36.42 -1.22 5.68
C TYR A 149 -37.36 -1.54 6.85
N GLU A 150 -36.83 -1.75 8.06
CA GLU A 150 -37.64 -2.02 9.26
C GLU A 150 -38.53 -0.84 9.64
N ARG A 151 -38.00 0.40 9.60
CA ARG A 151 -38.81 1.62 9.82
C ARG A 151 -39.94 1.75 8.81
N LEU A 152 -39.69 1.41 7.54
CA LEU A 152 -40.70 1.48 6.49
C LEU A 152 -41.74 0.36 6.67
N ARG A 153 -41.31 -0.84 7.07
CA ARG A 153 -42.19 -1.96 7.40
C ARG A 153 -43.14 -1.62 8.55
N GLU A 154 -42.66 -0.99 9.61
CA GLU A 154 -43.50 -0.58 10.75
C GLU A 154 -44.52 0.48 10.34
N LYS A 155 -44.12 1.45 9.51
CA LYS A 155 -45.02 2.52 9.02
C LYS A 155 -46.15 2.02 8.12
N HIS A 156 -45.87 1.07 7.25
CA HIS A 156 -46.84 0.54 6.28
C HIS A 156 -47.58 -0.70 6.78
N GLY A 157 -47.12 -1.36 7.84
CA GLY A 157 -47.80 -2.49 8.48
C GLY A 157 -48.10 -3.62 7.49
N GLU A 158 -49.37 -4.05 7.44
CA GLU A 158 -49.85 -5.10 6.54
C GLU A 158 -49.81 -4.68 5.05
N GLU A 159 -49.84 -3.39 4.76
CA GLU A 159 -49.78 -2.87 3.39
C GLU A 159 -48.34 -2.90 2.81
N PHE A 160 -47.35 -3.24 3.65
CA PHE A 160 -45.96 -3.39 3.23
C PHE A 160 -45.71 -4.57 2.28
N PHE A 161 -46.61 -5.56 2.27
CA PHE A 161 -46.57 -6.68 1.34
C PHE A 161 -47.68 -6.55 0.27
N PRO A 162 -47.56 -5.60 -0.67
CA PRO A 162 -48.60 -5.33 -1.66
C PRO A 162 -48.73 -6.50 -2.64
N THR A 163 -49.98 -6.86 -2.94
CA THR A 163 -50.32 -7.71 -4.10
C THR A 163 -50.52 -6.82 -5.34
N SER A 164 -50.58 -7.41 -6.54
CA SER A 164 -50.65 -6.66 -7.81
C SER A 164 -51.81 -5.64 -7.91
N ASN A 165 -52.86 -5.80 -7.09
CA ASN A 165 -54.04 -4.91 -7.05
C ASN A 165 -54.04 -3.96 -5.84
N SER A 166 -52.92 -3.81 -5.12
CA SER A 166 -52.79 -2.90 -3.98
C SER A 166 -52.68 -1.44 -4.44
N LEU A 167 -53.29 -0.52 -3.68
CA LEU A 167 -53.39 0.91 -4.01
C LEU A 167 -52.12 1.71 -3.67
N LEU A 168 -51.14 1.11 -3.00
CA LEU A 168 -49.96 1.80 -2.48
C LEU A 168 -49.01 2.35 -3.59
N HIS A 169 -49.09 1.82 -4.81
CA HIS A 169 -48.21 2.19 -5.91
C HIS A 169 -48.51 3.61 -6.44
N GLY A 170 -47.61 4.56 -6.17
CA GLY A 170 -47.69 5.95 -6.63
C GLY A 170 -47.75 7.00 -5.52
N THR A 171 -47.86 6.58 -4.25
CA THR A 171 -47.86 7.49 -3.08
C THR A 171 -46.46 7.72 -2.50
N HIS A 172 -45.49 6.90 -2.88
CA HIS A 172 -44.13 6.94 -2.34
C HIS A 172 -43.33 8.13 -2.90
N VAL A 173 -42.95 9.04 -2.00
CA VAL A 173 -42.01 10.13 -2.29
C VAL A 173 -40.69 9.80 -1.59
N PRO A 174 -39.64 9.41 -2.34
CA PRO A 174 -38.35 9.07 -1.75
C PRO A 174 -37.67 10.30 -1.13
N SER A 175 -36.78 10.04 -0.16
CA SER A 175 -35.94 11.09 0.41
C SER A 175 -34.88 11.56 -0.59
N THR A 176 -34.45 12.81 -0.47
CA THR A 176 -33.35 13.38 -1.28
C THR A 176 -32.09 12.53 -1.26
N GLU A 177 -31.72 11.97 -0.10
CA GLU A 177 -30.55 11.09 0.04
C GLU A 177 -30.67 9.79 -0.76
N GLU A 178 -31.89 9.25 -0.90
CA GLU A 178 -32.13 8.02 -1.66
C GLU A 178 -32.04 8.29 -3.17
N ILE A 179 -32.53 9.45 -3.59
CA ILE A 179 -32.40 9.94 -4.96
C ILE A 179 -30.92 10.14 -5.30
N ASP A 180 -30.13 10.75 -4.43
CA ASP A 180 -28.70 10.97 -4.66
C ASP A 180 -27.92 9.66 -4.81
N ARG A 181 -28.21 8.65 -3.97
CA ARG A 181 -27.62 7.31 -4.12
C ARG A 181 -27.95 6.68 -5.47
N MET A 182 -29.20 6.79 -5.92
CA MET A 182 -29.64 6.31 -7.23
C MET A 182 -28.91 7.02 -8.36
N VAL A 183 -28.77 8.35 -8.30
CA VAL A 183 -28.06 9.15 -9.30
C VAL A 183 -26.60 8.73 -9.39
N LEU A 184 -25.92 8.60 -8.25
CA LEU A 184 -24.52 8.15 -8.22
C LEU A 184 -24.34 6.75 -8.83
N ASP A 185 -25.29 5.83 -8.61
CA ASP A 185 -25.21 4.49 -9.19
C ASP A 185 -25.48 4.49 -10.71
N LEU A 186 -26.35 5.38 -11.20
CA LEU A 186 -26.56 5.59 -12.63
C LEU A 186 -25.32 6.20 -13.30
N GLU A 187 -24.70 7.21 -12.68
CA GLU A 187 -23.46 7.81 -13.17
C GLU A 187 -22.34 6.78 -13.25
N LYS A 188 -22.11 6.00 -12.18
CA LYS A 188 -21.15 4.88 -12.19
C LYS A 188 -21.45 3.87 -13.30
N HIS A 189 -22.73 3.61 -13.59
CA HIS A 189 -23.11 2.71 -14.66
C HIS A 189 -22.70 3.27 -16.04
N LEU A 190 -22.98 4.55 -16.29
CA LEU A 190 -22.60 5.25 -17.52
C LEU A 190 -21.08 5.31 -17.69
N GLU A 191 -20.35 5.69 -16.63
CA GLU A 191 -18.89 5.73 -16.61
C GLU A 191 -18.29 4.38 -16.98
N ARG A 192 -18.86 3.27 -16.48
CA ARG A 192 -18.38 1.92 -16.80
C ARG A 192 -18.52 1.58 -18.28
N GLY A 193 -19.49 2.15 -18.99
CA GLY A 193 -19.62 2.03 -20.44
C GLY A 193 -18.64 2.93 -21.20
N VAL A 194 -18.30 4.10 -20.64
CA VAL A 194 -17.44 5.10 -21.27
C VAL A 194 -15.95 4.82 -21.04
N ALA A 195 -15.54 4.34 -19.87
CA ALA A 195 -14.14 4.17 -19.49
C ALA A 195 -13.33 3.27 -20.44
N PRO A 196 -13.80 2.07 -20.84
CA PRO A 196 -13.09 1.25 -21.83
C PRO A 196 -13.00 1.90 -23.21
N ARG A 197 -13.93 2.79 -23.56
CA ARG A 197 -13.91 3.54 -24.84
C ARG A 197 -12.94 4.71 -24.77
N ALA A 198 -12.92 5.45 -23.66
CA ALA A 198 -12.03 6.59 -23.44
C ALA A 198 -10.56 6.15 -23.34
N GLU A 199 -10.27 5.07 -22.63
CA GLU A 199 -8.91 4.53 -22.48
C GLU A 199 -8.34 4.02 -23.83
N ARG A 200 -9.18 3.40 -24.66
CA ARG A 200 -8.80 3.05 -26.05
C ARG A 200 -8.54 4.27 -26.92
N LEU A 201 -9.25 5.38 -26.71
CA LEU A 201 -9.07 6.64 -27.44
C LEU A 201 -7.86 7.45 -26.95
N TRP A 202 -7.46 7.30 -25.69
CA TRP A 202 -6.38 8.05 -25.06
C TRP A 202 -5.05 7.28 -24.96
N ARG A 203 -5.03 5.97 -25.27
CA ARG A 203 -3.78 5.21 -25.40
C ARG A 203 -2.82 5.99 -26.33
N PRO A 204 -1.61 6.37 -25.88
CA PRO A 204 -0.62 7.02 -26.73
C PRO A 204 -0.43 6.17 -27.97
N ALA A 205 -0.60 6.78 -29.15
CA ALA A 205 -0.55 6.06 -30.41
C ALA A 205 0.74 5.23 -30.49
N ASP A 206 0.62 3.94 -30.80
CA ASP A 206 1.77 3.08 -31.06
C ASP A 206 2.71 3.78 -32.05
N PRO A 207 4.04 3.73 -31.86
CA PRO A 207 5.01 4.51 -32.63
C PRO A 207 5.13 4.10 -34.12
N GLY A 208 4.18 3.34 -34.67
CA GLY A 208 4.18 2.82 -36.05
C GLY A 208 2.97 3.21 -36.92
N ARG A 209 2.11 4.17 -36.53
CA ARG A 209 0.89 4.52 -37.29
C ARG A 209 1.08 5.78 -38.16
N PRO A 210 0.74 5.76 -39.47
CA PRO A 210 1.07 6.86 -40.39
C PRO A 210 0.29 8.16 -40.13
N PRO A 211 0.92 9.33 -40.36
CA PRO A 211 0.51 10.63 -39.81
C PRO A 211 -0.76 11.25 -40.42
N TRP A 212 -1.32 10.70 -41.49
CA TRP A 212 -2.51 11.28 -42.16
C TRP A 212 -3.83 11.05 -41.42
N GLN A 213 -3.84 10.24 -40.35
CA GLN A 213 -5.01 10.08 -39.46
C GLN A 213 -5.01 11.04 -38.25
N LEU A 214 -4.00 11.91 -38.10
CA LEU A 214 -3.97 12.92 -37.03
C LEU A 214 -4.86 14.15 -37.30
N ARG A 215 -5.48 14.24 -38.50
CA ARG A 215 -6.35 15.37 -38.87
C ARG A 215 -7.65 15.47 -38.07
N GLY A 216 -8.19 14.35 -37.59
CA GLY A 216 -9.39 14.37 -36.73
C GLY A 216 -9.13 14.91 -35.31
N ARG A 217 -7.88 14.85 -34.85
CA ARG A 217 -7.47 15.21 -33.48
C ARG A 217 -7.42 16.73 -33.26
N LEU A 218 -7.05 17.49 -34.29
CA LEU A 218 -7.02 18.96 -34.23
C LEU A 218 -8.43 19.56 -34.30
N LEU A 219 -9.31 18.98 -35.11
CA LEU A 219 -10.70 19.42 -35.27
C LEU A 219 -11.54 19.23 -33.99
N LEU A 220 -11.35 18.13 -33.25
CA LEU A 220 -12.04 17.90 -31.99
C LEU A 220 -11.51 18.76 -30.83
N LEU A 221 -10.21 19.09 -30.82
CA LEU A 221 -9.62 20.01 -29.85
C LEU A 221 -10.07 21.46 -30.13
N LEU A 222 -10.12 21.87 -31.39
CA LEU A 222 -10.70 23.17 -31.79
C LEU A 222 -12.18 23.25 -31.40
N ASN A 223 -12.95 22.17 -31.59
CA ASN A 223 -14.37 22.18 -31.26
C ASN A 223 -14.62 22.19 -29.74
N LYS A 224 -13.79 21.49 -28.93
CA LYS A 224 -13.84 21.60 -27.46
C LYS A 224 -13.43 22.98 -26.97
N PHE A 225 -12.38 23.57 -27.55
CA PHE A 225 -11.92 24.90 -27.14
C PHE A 225 -12.92 25.99 -27.51
N MET A 226 -13.55 25.89 -28.68
CA MET A 226 -14.56 26.87 -29.13
C MET A 226 -15.89 26.77 -28.38
N THR A 227 -16.36 25.56 -28.06
CA THR A 227 -17.60 25.39 -27.28
C THR A 227 -17.46 25.82 -25.82
N SER A 228 -16.30 25.58 -25.20
CA SER A 228 -16.01 26.08 -23.85
C SER A 228 -15.82 27.60 -23.80
N ALA A 229 -15.15 28.20 -24.79
CA ALA A 229 -14.99 29.65 -24.87
C ALA A 229 -16.33 30.38 -25.11
N TRP A 230 -17.22 29.79 -25.92
CA TRP A 230 -18.54 30.36 -26.19
C TRP A 230 -19.48 30.27 -24.98
N PHE A 231 -19.39 29.19 -24.20
CA PHE A 231 -20.19 29.03 -22.98
C PHE A 231 -19.77 30.04 -21.88
N ASN A 232 -18.47 30.28 -21.70
CA ASN A 232 -17.98 31.29 -20.76
C ASN A 232 -18.32 32.73 -21.21
N PHE A 233 -18.20 33.04 -22.51
CA PHE A 233 -18.59 34.35 -23.03
C PHE A 233 -20.10 34.63 -22.91
N ARG A 234 -20.95 33.60 -23.07
CA ARG A 234 -22.41 33.70 -22.90
C ARG A 234 -22.82 33.96 -21.45
N ILE A 235 -22.10 33.41 -20.47
CA ILE A 235 -22.36 33.64 -19.04
C ILE A 235 -21.94 35.06 -18.63
N ASP A 236 -20.82 35.55 -19.13
CA ASP A 236 -20.33 36.90 -18.79
C ASP A 236 -21.22 38.02 -19.39
N VAL A 237 -21.77 37.82 -20.61
CA VAL A 237 -22.70 38.80 -21.21
C VAL A 237 -24.05 38.84 -20.46
N SER A 238 -24.51 37.72 -19.90
CA SER A 238 -25.73 37.70 -19.08
C SER A 238 -25.56 38.36 -17.72
N ARG A 239 -24.35 38.43 -17.17
CA ARG A 239 -24.05 39.11 -15.89
C ARG A 239 -23.79 40.62 -16.00
N LEU A 240 -23.65 41.13 -17.22
CA LEU A 240 -23.43 42.56 -17.50
C LEU A 240 -24.72 43.32 -17.84
N ASN A 241 -25.86 42.63 -17.97
CA ASN A 241 -27.17 43.18 -18.32
C ASN A 241 -28.22 43.07 -17.20
N ASP A 242 -27.82 42.64 -15.99
CA ASP A 242 -28.58 42.73 -14.73
C ASP A 242 -27.91 43.77 -13.82
#